data_AF-A0A7V3UJ81-F1
#
_entry.id   AF-A0A7V3UJ81-F1
#
_cell.length_a   1.000
_cell.length_b   1.000
_cell.length_c   1.000
_cell.angle_alpha   90.00
_cell.angle_beta   90.00
_cell.angle_gamma   90.00
#
_symmetry.space_group_name_H-M   'P 1'
#
loop_
_entity.id
_entity.type
_entity.pdbx_description
1 polymer ?
#
loop_
_entity_poly.entity_id
_entity_poly.type
_entity_poly.pdbx_seq_one_letter_code
_entity_poly.pdbx_strand_id
1 'polypeptide(L)'
;MGRLWVMLEARRILIIQLRQVGDVLLTTPVLRVLRAYYPESHMAFLTEEISAPLLMNNPYLDRVIVRPRHSSWREELALIRHIRRERYDLVLDFFRNPRSGWITLLSGARYRVARYHPWRAFFYNITPKMDRGKRYAVLDKLELLKAIHLEGSLTPPRLEVPDAARAYIKEFLAAQGISEQDLVITMSPTGRRQNRKWPLEKYARLADQLAEAYGAKIIFLWGPGEKDEVSAILQRCTRSHILACPTDLLQLAALLDR
;
A
#
# COMPACT_ATOMS: atom_id res chain seq x y z
N MET A 1 37.46 7.98 13.88
CA MET A 1 37.31 6.54 14.18
C MET A 1 35.91 6.09 13.77
N GLY A 2 35.78 5.61 12.53
CA GLY A 2 34.50 5.17 11.98
C GLY A 2 34.04 3.88 12.66
N ARG A 3 32.84 3.89 13.26
CA ARG A 3 32.19 2.67 13.69
C ARG A 3 31.87 1.87 12.43
N LEU A 4 32.59 0.78 12.18
CA LEU A 4 32.12 -0.29 11.30
C LEU A 4 30.85 -0.84 11.95
N TRP A 5 29.69 -0.31 11.55
CA TRP A 5 28.42 -0.92 11.88
C TRP A 5 28.36 -2.23 11.10
N VAL A 6 28.55 -3.35 11.79
CA VAL A 6 28.45 -4.67 11.17
C VAL A 6 26.99 -4.84 10.74
N MET A 7 26.76 -4.73 9.44
CA MET A 7 25.46 -5.01 8.85
C MET A 7 25.09 -6.47 9.12
N LEU A 8 23.80 -6.76 9.27
CA LEU A 8 23.35 -8.12 9.48
C LEU A 8 23.60 -8.94 8.20
N GLU A 9 24.08 -10.16 8.33
CA GLU A 9 24.09 -11.09 7.22
C GLU A 9 22.66 -11.57 6.96
N ALA A 10 22.04 -11.08 5.88
CA ALA A 10 20.65 -11.39 5.54
C ALA A 10 20.52 -11.69 4.05
N ARG A 11 20.67 -12.95 3.64
CA ARG A 11 20.54 -13.40 2.25
C ARG A 11 19.09 -13.53 1.81
N ARG A 12 18.18 -13.83 2.74
CA ARG A 12 16.74 -13.90 2.50
C ARG A 12 16.00 -13.00 3.49
N ILE A 13 15.26 -12.04 2.96
CA ILE A 13 14.54 -11.02 3.74
C ILE A 13 13.05 -11.16 3.49
N LEU A 14 12.25 -11.19 4.55
CA LEU A 14 10.80 -11.16 4.48
C LEU A 14 10.25 -9.88 5.13
N ILE A 15 9.48 -9.13 4.37
CA ILE A 15 8.73 -7.98 4.85
C ILE A 15 7.27 -8.40 5.04
N ILE A 16 6.67 -8.04 6.18
CA ILE A 16 5.27 -8.36 6.48
C ILE A 16 4.46 -7.07 6.66
N GLN A 17 3.48 -6.88 5.78
CA GLN A 17 2.43 -5.88 5.93
C GLN A 17 1.13 -6.43 5.30
N LEU A 18 0.23 -6.94 6.15
CA LEU A 18 -0.90 -7.74 5.67
C LEU A 18 -1.98 -6.92 4.97
N ARG A 19 -2.45 -5.81 5.54
CA ARG A 19 -3.62 -5.09 4.99
C ARG A 19 -3.49 -3.59 5.11
N GLN A 20 -4.50 -2.91 4.57
CA GLN A 20 -4.55 -1.48 4.30
C GLN A 20 -3.64 -1.10 3.14
N VAL A 21 -4.25 -0.89 1.97
CA VAL A 21 -3.59 -0.50 0.71
C VAL A 21 -2.61 0.64 0.93
N GLY A 22 -3.02 1.68 1.65
CA GLY A 22 -2.15 2.81 2.00
C GLY A 22 -0.93 2.39 2.82
N ASP A 23 -1.10 1.55 3.84
CA ASP A 23 0.02 1.11 4.68
C ASP A 23 1.02 0.19 3.95
N VAL A 24 0.55 -0.61 2.98
CA VAL A 24 1.40 -1.42 2.09
C VAL A 24 2.21 -0.50 1.18
N LEU A 25 1.54 0.45 0.50
CA LEU A 25 2.19 1.41 -0.37
C LEU A 25 3.23 2.25 0.40
N LEU A 26 2.90 2.74 1.60
CA LEU A 26 3.81 3.48 2.48
C LEU A 26 4.96 2.62 3.03
N THR A 27 4.95 1.30 2.83
CA THR A 27 6.08 0.42 3.16
C THR A 27 7.07 0.26 2.00
N THR A 28 6.69 0.60 0.76
CA THR A 28 7.59 0.47 -0.41
C THR A 28 8.90 1.26 -0.33
N PRO A 29 9.00 2.44 0.35
CA PRO A 29 10.29 3.12 0.52
C PRO A 29 11.32 2.30 1.30
N VAL A 30 10.87 1.44 2.22
CA VAL A 30 11.74 0.50 2.95
C VAL A 30 12.42 -0.48 1.99
N LEU A 31 11.70 -0.94 0.97
CA LEU A 31 12.22 -1.93 0.01
C LEU A 31 13.41 -1.38 -0.78
N ARG A 32 13.33 -0.11 -1.18
CA ARG A 32 14.45 0.59 -1.82
C ARG A 32 15.69 0.63 -0.94
N VAL A 33 15.51 0.97 0.34
CA VAL A 33 16.63 1.00 1.31
C VAL A 33 17.21 -0.40 1.47
N LEU A 34 16.36 -1.41 1.70
CA LEU A 34 16.83 -2.78 1.85
C LEU A 34 17.59 -3.26 0.61
N ARG A 35 17.12 -2.96 -0.61
CA ARG A 35 17.82 -3.37 -1.83
C ARG A 35 19.17 -2.65 -1.99
N ALA A 36 19.28 -1.40 -1.57
CA ALA A 36 20.55 -0.66 -1.63
C ALA A 36 21.61 -1.26 -0.69
N TYR A 37 21.21 -1.72 0.50
CA TYR A 37 22.14 -2.33 1.47
C TYR A 37 22.34 -3.84 1.25
N TYR A 38 21.35 -4.51 0.66
CA TYR A 38 21.35 -5.95 0.40
C TYR A 38 21.04 -6.22 -1.09
N PRO A 39 21.93 -5.83 -2.02
CA PRO A 39 21.67 -5.90 -3.46
C PRO A 39 21.39 -7.32 -3.95
N GLU A 40 22.10 -8.31 -3.41
CA GLU A 40 22.03 -9.73 -3.82
C GLU A 40 21.02 -10.57 -3.02
N SER A 41 20.33 -9.97 -2.05
CA SER A 41 19.45 -10.73 -1.17
C SER A 41 18.10 -11.00 -1.82
N HIS A 42 17.57 -12.20 -1.62
CA HIS A 42 16.20 -12.52 -2.02
C HIS A 42 15.21 -11.85 -1.07
N MET A 43 14.41 -10.93 -1.58
CA MET A 43 13.47 -10.11 -0.84
C MET A 43 12.03 -10.49 -1.18
N ALA A 44 11.31 -10.96 -0.17
CA ALA A 44 9.90 -11.30 -0.27
C ALA A 44 9.02 -10.34 0.54
N PHE A 45 7.79 -10.13 0.08
CA PHE A 45 6.79 -9.34 0.79
C PHE A 45 5.51 -10.16 1.02
N LEU A 46 5.11 -10.32 2.28
CA LEU A 46 3.84 -10.95 2.65
C LEU A 46 2.74 -9.90 2.83
N THR A 47 1.68 -10.02 2.03
CA THR A 47 0.50 -9.15 2.09
C THR A 47 -0.81 -9.92 1.84
N GLU A 48 -1.97 -9.27 1.99
CA GLU A 48 -3.28 -9.82 1.63
C GLU A 48 -3.64 -9.51 0.18
N GLU A 49 -4.52 -10.34 -0.43
CA GLU A 49 -4.94 -10.29 -1.84
C GLU A 49 -5.24 -8.87 -2.35
N ILE A 50 -5.99 -8.08 -1.57
CA ILE A 50 -6.40 -6.73 -1.96
C ILE A 50 -5.22 -5.79 -2.20
N SER A 51 -4.06 -6.00 -1.56
CA SER A 51 -2.89 -5.13 -1.68
C SER A 51 -1.76 -5.76 -2.51
N ALA A 52 -1.86 -7.04 -2.85
CA ALA A 52 -0.85 -7.75 -3.63
C ALA A 52 -0.55 -7.10 -4.99
N PRO A 53 -1.55 -6.63 -5.80
CA PRO A 53 -1.28 -6.00 -7.09
C PRO A 53 -0.33 -4.81 -7.02
N LEU A 54 -0.31 -4.08 -5.90
CA LEU A 54 0.57 -2.91 -5.69
C LEU A 54 2.06 -3.26 -5.66
N LEU A 55 2.37 -4.54 -5.41
CA LEU A 55 3.72 -5.04 -5.17
C LEU A 55 4.25 -5.91 -6.30
N MET A 56 3.38 -6.45 -7.17
CA MET A 56 3.75 -7.46 -8.19
C MET A 56 4.85 -7.00 -9.14
N ASN A 57 4.88 -5.70 -9.48
CA ASN A 57 5.87 -5.13 -10.39
C ASN A 57 6.95 -4.31 -9.66
N ASN A 58 7.05 -4.42 -8.33
CA ASN A 58 8.02 -3.63 -7.58
C ASN A 58 9.45 -4.14 -7.86
N PRO A 59 10.37 -3.31 -8.39
CA PRO A 59 11.69 -3.75 -8.83
C PRO A 59 12.63 -4.16 -7.68
N TYR A 60 12.23 -3.90 -6.44
CA TYR A 60 13.01 -4.25 -5.26
C TYR A 60 12.63 -5.61 -4.67
N LEU A 61 11.54 -6.23 -5.13
CA LEU A 61 11.04 -7.52 -4.65
C LEU A 61 11.33 -8.64 -5.64
N ASP A 62 11.78 -9.77 -5.11
CA ASP A 62 11.90 -11.01 -5.86
C ASP A 62 10.61 -11.83 -5.79
N ARG A 63 9.80 -11.61 -4.74
CA ARG A 63 8.57 -12.36 -4.51
C ARG A 63 7.52 -11.60 -3.72
N VAL A 64 6.25 -11.73 -4.13
CA VAL A 64 5.09 -11.37 -3.32
C VAL A 64 4.40 -12.64 -2.85
N ILE A 65 4.28 -12.81 -1.53
CA ILE A 65 3.52 -13.89 -0.91
C ILE A 65 2.14 -13.35 -0.57
N VAL A 66 1.12 -13.96 -1.16
CA VAL A 66 -0.27 -13.51 -1.02
C VAL A 66 -1.00 -14.39 -0.03
N ARG A 67 -1.60 -13.77 0.99
CA ARG A 67 -2.46 -14.42 1.97
C ARG A 67 -3.93 -14.10 1.70
N PRO A 68 -4.82 -15.10 1.54
CA PRO A 68 -6.24 -14.84 1.45
C PRO A 68 -6.82 -14.10 2.66
N ARG A 69 -7.77 -13.18 2.45
CA ARG A 69 -8.33 -12.42 3.58
C ARG A 69 -8.95 -13.34 4.63
N HIS A 70 -9.66 -14.36 4.17
CA HIS A 70 -10.38 -15.36 4.96
C HIS A 70 -9.71 -16.73 4.88
N SER A 71 -8.46 -16.83 5.32
CA SER A 71 -7.75 -18.11 5.43
C SER A 71 -8.29 -18.95 6.59
N SER A 72 -8.57 -20.22 6.30
CA SER A 72 -8.74 -21.29 7.27
C SER A 72 -7.44 -21.56 8.04
N TRP A 73 -7.55 -22.26 9.17
CA TRP A 73 -6.37 -22.64 9.97
C TRP A 73 -5.39 -23.53 9.19
N ARG A 74 -5.89 -24.35 8.26
CA ARG A 74 -5.06 -25.22 7.40
C ARG A 74 -4.23 -24.38 6.43
N GLU A 75 -4.82 -23.37 5.82
CA GLU A 75 -4.13 -22.44 4.92
C GLU A 75 -3.11 -21.58 5.67
N GLU A 76 -3.44 -21.09 6.87
CA GLU A 76 -2.48 -20.36 7.71
C GLU A 76 -1.28 -21.24 8.08
N LEU A 77 -1.54 -22.50 8.44
CA LEU A 77 -0.47 -23.44 8.77
C LEU A 77 0.36 -23.81 7.53
N ALA A 78 -0.26 -23.92 6.35
CA ALA A 78 0.44 -24.12 5.08
C ALA A 78 1.33 -22.91 4.76
N LEU A 79 0.82 -21.69 4.94
CA LEU A 79 1.56 -20.45 4.76
C LEU A 79 2.78 -20.39 5.69
N ILE A 80 2.61 -20.69 6.98
CA ILE A 80 3.70 -20.71 7.96
C ILE A 80 4.75 -21.76 7.58
N ARG A 81 4.33 -22.97 7.19
CA ARG A 81 5.26 -24.01 6.72
C ARG A 81 6.01 -23.60 5.46
N HIS A 82 5.32 -22.94 4.53
CA HIS A 82 5.94 -22.40 3.33
C HIS A 82 7.01 -21.36 3.68
N ILE A 83 6.66 -20.34 4.48
CA ILE A 83 7.59 -19.30 4.94
C ILE A 83 8.79 -19.89 5.68
N ARG A 84 8.57 -20.89 6.55
CA ARG A 84 9.65 -21.55 7.28
C ARG A 84 10.61 -22.32 6.35
N ARG A 85 10.10 -22.95 5.30
CA ARG A 85 10.91 -23.68 4.30
C ARG A 85 11.77 -22.76 3.45
N GLU A 86 11.33 -21.52 3.24
CA GLU A 86 12.11 -20.50 2.54
C GLU A 86 13.34 -20.03 3.33
N ARG A 87 13.44 -20.32 4.64
CA ARG A 87 14.60 -20.00 5.49
C ARG A 87 15.02 -18.53 5.42
N TYR A 88 14.06 -17.62 5.66
CA TYR A 88 14.36 -16.19 5.79
C TYR A 88 15.32 -15.94 6.96
N ASP A 89 16.35 -15.13 6.75
CA ASP A 89 17.31 -14.74 7.79
C ASP A 89 16.77 -13.56 8.61
N LEU A 90 16.14 -12.61 7.92
CA LEU A 90 15.60 -11.37 8.46
C LEU A 90 14.10 -11.26 8.15
N VAL A 91 13.30 -11.02 9.19
CA VAL A 91 11.87 -10.68 9.07
C VAL A 91 11.64 -9.27 9.64
N LEU A 92 11.04 -8.41 8.83
CA LEU A 92 10.59 -7.07 9.22
C LEU A 92 9.05 -7.06 9.28
N ASP A 93 8.48 -7.06 10.48
CA ASP A 93 7.03 -7.04 10.67
C ASP A 93 6.53 -5.61 10.95
N PHE A 94 5.94 -5.00 9.92
CA PHE A 94 5.34 -3.66 10.00
C PHE A 94 3.88 -3.68 10.44
N PHE A 95 3.20 -4.84 10.37
CA PHE A 95 1.79 -4.97 10.74
C PHE A 95 1.60 -5.11 12.24
N ARG A 96 2.48 -5.89 12.89
CA ARG A 96 2.65 -5.98 14.35
C ARG A 96 1.38 -6.43 15.09
N ASN A 97 0.61 -7.34 14.51
CA ASN A 97 -0.55 -7.95 15.19
C ASN A 97 -0.24 -9.39 15.61
N PRO A 98 -1.08 -10.05 16.43
CA PRO A 98 -0.80 -11.43 16.86
C PRO A 98 -0.63 -12.41 15.70
N ARG A 99 -1.36 -12.22 14.60
CA ARG A 99 -1.25 -13.08 13.41
C ARG A 99 0.12 -12.94 12.74
N SER A 100 0.54 -11.71 12.42
CA SER A 100 1.85 -11.46 11.81
C SER A 100 2.99 -11.82 12.76
N GLY A 101 2.79 -11.64 14.07
CA GLY A 101 3.71 -12.07 15.13
C GLY A 101 3.93 -13.59 15.13
N TRP A 102 2.87 -14.40 15.06
CA TRP A 102 3.00 -15.86 14.95
C TRP A 102 3.71 -16.29 13.67
N ILE A 103 3.37 -15.67 12.53
CA ILE A 103 4.07 -15.93 11.26
C ILE A 103 5.56 -15.59 11.40
N THR A 104 5.88 -14.44 12.00
CA THR A 104 7.26 -14.00 12.25
C THR A 104 8.01 -14.95 13.15
N LEU A 105 7.44 -15.36 14.29
CA LEU A 105 8.08 -16.27 15.23
C LEU A 105 8.30 -17.66 14.62
N LEU A 106 7.29 -18.21 13.94
CA LEU A 106 7.34 -19.56 13.37
C LEU A 106 8.12 -19.64 12.05
N SER A 107 8.42 -18.49 11.41
CA SER A 107 9.32 -18.41 10.25
C SER A 107 10.70 -19.04 10.54
N GLY A 108 11.14 -19.02 11.81
CA GLY A 108 12.46 -19.48 12.20
C GLY A 108 13.60 -18.52 11.88
N ALA A 109 13.30 -17.30 11.43
CA ALA A 109 14.31 -16.31 11.07
C ALA A 109 15.21 -15.92 12.25
N ARG A 110 16.51 -15.77 11.98
CA ARG A 110 17.53 -15.38 12.97
C ARG A 110 17.26 -13.99 13.52
N TYR A 111 16.86 -13.06 12.66
CA TYR A 111 16.56 -11.68 13.00
C TYR A 111 15.07 -11.40 12.77
N ARG A 112 14.35 -11.04 13.84
CA ARG A 112 12.91 -10.75 13.82
C ARG A 112 12.71 -9.37 14.41
N VAL A 113 12.43 -8.41 13.53
CA VAL A 113 12.45 -6.98 13.84
C VAL A 113 11.04 -6.43 13.77
N ALA A 114 10.61 -5.77 14.85
CA ALA A 114 9.35 -5.04 14.91
C ALA A 114 9.41 -3.96 15.99
N ARG A 115 8.63 -2.88 15.87
CA ARG A 115 8.51 -1.88 16.93
C ARG A 115 8.11 -2.53 18.26
N TYR A 116 8.74 -2.12 19.35
CA TYR A 116 8.41 -2.62 20.69
C TYR A 116 6.93 -2.43 21.04
N HIS A 117 6.32 -3.50 21.56
CA HIS A 117 4.98 -3.50 22.14
C HIS A 117 4.95 -4.48 23.32
N PRO A 118 4.53 -4.07 24.54
CA PRO A 118 4.65 -4.88 25.76
C PRO A 118 4.13 -6.31 25.62
N TRP A 119 2.94 -6.47 25.04
CA TRP A 119 2.26 -7.76 24.92
C TRP A 119 2.66 -8.61 23.71
N ARG A 120 3.61 -8.13 22.88
CA ARG A 120 3.94 -8.76 21.59
C ARG A 120 5.44 -8.88 21.35
N ALA A 121 6.28 -8.37 22.26
CA ALA A 121 7.73 -8.39 22.10
C ALA A 121 8.29 -9.82 21.95
N PHE A 122 7.65 -10.82 22.56
CA PHE A 122 8.09 -12.21 22.53
C PHE A 122 8.12 -12.85 21.12
N PHE A 123 7.38 -12.31 20.15
CA PHE A 123 7.45 -12.78 18.75
C PHE A 123 8.78 -12.40 18.07
N TYR A 124 9.46 -11.39 18.59
CA TYR A 124 10.57 -10.71 17.97
C TYR A 124 11.82 -10.79 18.88
N ASN A 125 12.99 -10.53 18.33
CA ASN A 125 14.23 -10.44 19.11
C ASN A 125 14.96 -9.10 18.95
N ILE A 126 14.51 -8.25 18.03
CA ILE A 126 14.98 -6.87 17.85
C ILE A 126 13.77 -5.95 17.93
N THR A 127 13.58 -5.30 19.08
CA THR A 127 12.41 -4.47 19.34
C THR A 127 12.78 -3.07 19.80
N PRO A 128 13.10 -2.13 18.88
CA PRO A 128 13.42 -0.77 19.26
C PRO A 128 12.20 -0.09 19.89
N LYS A 129 12.47 0.69 20.94
CA LYS A 129 11.54 1.72 21.40
C LYS A 129 11.68 2.91 20.45
N MET A 130 10.58 3.28 19.84
CA MET A 130 10.51 4.36 18.85
C MET A 130 9.70 5.51 19.44
N ASP A 131 10.04 6.74 19.07
CA ASP A 131 9.34 7.93 19.54
C ASP A 131 7.85 7.86 19.22
N ARG A 132 7.05 8.45 20.12
CA ARG A 132 5.57 8.45 20.05
C ARG A 132 5.01 9.72 19.40
N GLY A 133 5.86 10.52 18.77
CA GLY A 133 5.45 11.76 18.09
C GLY A 133 4.61 11.51 16.83
N LYS A 134 3.77 12.50 16.47
CA LYS A 134 3.07 12.50 15.17
C LYS A 134 4.10 12.78 14.09
N ARG A 135 4.31 11.81 13.20
CA ARG A 135 5.18 11.94 12.03
C ARG A 135 4.59 11.21 10.85
N TYR A 136 5.17 11.47 9.68
CA TYR A 136 4.78 10.76 8.47
C TYR A 136 5.06 9.26 8.61
N ALA A 137 4.10 8.42 8.23
CA ALA A 137 4.16 6.98 8.44
C ALA A 137 5.34 6.29 7.72
N VAL A 138 5.85 6.86 6.63
CA VAL A 138 7.07 6.35 5.97
C VAL A 138 8.29 6.55 6.87
N LEU A 139 8.40 7.69 7.55
CA LEU A 139 9.50 7.98 8.47
C LEU A 139 9.48 7.02 9.67
N ASP A 140 8.28 6.70 10.19
CA ASP A 140 8.11 5.62 11.18
C ASP A 140 8.70 4.30 10.66
N LYS A 141 8.40 3.92 9.42
CA LYS A 141 8.87 2.65 8.85
C LYS A 141 10.38 2.64 8.61
N LEU A 142 10.94 3.75 8.14
CA LEU A 142 12.37 3.92 7.94
C LEU A 142 13.14 3.92 9.27
N GLU A 143 12.58 4.51 10.34
CA GLU A 143 13.23 4.48 11.65
C GLU A 143 13.39 3.06 12.20
N LEU A 144 12.48 2.13 11.87
CA LEU A 144 12.65 0.73 12.27
C LEU A 144 13.95 0.12 11.74
N LEU A 145 14.41 0.56 10.56
CA LEU A 145 15.65 0.07 9.94
C LEU A 145 16.90 0.52 10.69
N LYS A 146 16.84 1.62 11.46
CA LYS A 146 17.97 2.07 12.30
C LYS A 146 18.33 1.04 13.38
N ALA A 147 17.36 0.24 13.82
CA ALA A 147 17.59 -0.82 14.80
C ALA A 147 18.44 -1.98 14.27
N ILE A 148 18.62 -2.04 12.95
CA ILE A 148 19.52 -2.97 12.25
C ILE A 148 20.63 -2.21 11.51
N HIS A 149 20.94 -0.99 11.97
CA HIS A 149 22.02 -0.12 11.49
C HIS A 149 21.92 0.28 10.02
N LEU A 150 20.70 0.35 9.48
CA LEU A 150 20.46 0.86 8.14
C LEU A 150 19.86 2.26 8.22
N GLU A 151 20.32 3.13 7.34
CA GLU A 151 19.81 4.49 7.20
C GLU A 151 19.21 4.67 5.82
N GLY A 152 18.07 5.35 5.74
CA GLY A 152 17.37 5.56 4.49
C GLY A 152 16.86 6.99 4.41
N SER A 153 16.98 7.60 3.23
CA SER A 153 16.34 8.87 2.96
C SER A 153 14.85 8.67 2.71
N LEU A 154 14.06 9.69 3.05
CA LEU A 154 12.65 9.72 2.69
C LEU A 154 12.54 9.72 1.16
N THR A 155 11.81 8.75 0.62
CA THR A 155 11.48 8.69 -0.80
C THR A 155 9.97 8.52 -0.94
N PRO A 156 9.35 9.04 -2.02
CA PRO A 156 7.94 8.81 -2.27
C PRO A 156 7.61 7.32 -2.33
N PRO A 157 6.43 6.90 -1.86
CA PRO A 157 5.93 5.56 -2.12
C PRO A 157 5.97 5.24 -3.61
N ARG A 158 6.35 4.01 -3.96
CA ARG A 158 6.50 3.57 -5.34
C ARG A 158 5.39 2.60 -5.71
N LEU A 159 4.73 2.88 -6.82
CA LEU A 159 3.75 2.01 -7.44
C LEU A 159 4.07 1.92 -8.93
N GLU A 160 4.24 0.71 -9.44
CA GLU A 160 4.50 0.46 -10.85
C GLU A 160 3.17 0.15 -11.54
N VAL A 161 2.73 1.10 -12.37
CA VAL A 161 1.47 0.99 -13.11
C VAL A 161 1.74 0.34 -14.47
N PRO A 162 1.19 -0.86 -14.74
CA PRO A 162 1.40 -1.56 -16.01
C PRO A 162 0.82 -0.82 -17.21
N ASP A 163 1.41 -1.02 -18.39
CA ASP A 163 0.90 -0.45 -19.64
C ASP A 163 -0.54 -0.87 -19.94
N ALA A 164 -0.94 -2.09 -19.58
CA ALA A 164 -2.32 -2.55 -19.73
C ALA A 164 -3.31 -1.72 -18.91
N ALA A 165 -2.94 -1.29 -17.70
CA ALA A 165 -3.78 -0.43 -16.86
C ALA A 165 -3.86 0.99 -17.46
N ARG A 166 -2.75 1.50 -18.01
CA ARG A 166 -2.71 2.79 -18.72
C ARG A 166 -3.56 2.76 -19.99
N ALA A 167 -3.48 1.69 -20.78
CA ALA A 167 -4.27 1.50 -21.99
C ALA A 167 -5.78 1.45 -21.68
N TYR A 168 -6.18 0.66 -20.68
CA TYR A 168 -7.58 0.58 -20.23
C TYR A 168 -8.15 1.96 -19.85
N ILE A 169 -7.39 2.75 -19.09
CA ILE A 169 -7.81 4.10 -18.71
C ILE A 169 -7.81 5.06 -19.90
N LYS A 170 -6.82 4.97 -20.80
CA LYS A 170 -6.78 5.79 -22.02
C LYS A 170 -8.01 5.55 -22.90
N GLU A 171 -8.43 4.30 -23.08
CA GLU A 171 -9.66 3.94 -23.80
C GLU A 171 -10.91 4.53 -23.14
N PHE A 172 -11.03 4.40 -21.81
CA PHE A 172 -12.13 5.00 -21.06
C PHE A 172 -12.19 6.53 -21.26
N LEU A 173 -11.06 7.21 -21.13
CA LEU A 173 -10.99 8.67 -21.26
C LEU A 173 -11.33 9.13 -22.68
N ALA A 174 -10.86 8.40 -23.70
CA ALA A 174 -11.19 8.66 -25.10
C ALA A 174 -12.69 8.47 -25.37
N ALA A 175 -13.32 7.44 -24.80
CA ALA A 175 -14.75 7.20 -24.91
C ALA A 175 -15.60 8.29 -24.23
N GLN A 176 -15.04 8.98 -23.22
CA GLN A 176 -15.66 10.15 -22.59
C GLN A 176 -15.33 11.47 -23.32
N GLY A 177 -14.60 11.42 -24.43
CA GLY A 177 -14.16 12.59 -25.19
C GLY A 177 -13.17 13.48 -24.43
N ILE A 178 -12.38 12.92 -23.50
CA ILE A 178 -11.40 13.68 -22.70
C ILE A 178 -10.02 13.63 -23.35
N SER A 179 -9.57 14.78 -23.84
CA SER A 179 -8.23 15.01 -24.40
C SER A 179 -7.18 15.36 -23.33
N GLU A 180 -5.90 15.32 -23.67
CA GLU A 180 -4.79 15.71 -22.78
C GLU A 180 -4.81 17.19 -22.38
N GLN A 181 -5.55 18.04 -23.09
CA GLN A 181 -5.68 19.46 -22.79
C GLN A 181 -6.81 19.78 -21.80
N ASP A 182 -7.70 18.80 -21.55
CA ASP A 182 -8.82 18.99 -20.63
C ASP A 182 -8.33 19.01 -19.18
N LEU A 183 -8.83 19.97 -18.39
CA LEU A 183 -8.67 19.95 -16.94
C LEU A 183 -9.56 18.85 -16.35
N VAL A 184 -8.96 17.75 -15.90
CA VAL A 184 -9.68 16.63 -15.27
C VAL A 184 -9.57 16.72 -13.76
N ILE A 185 -10.70 16.60 -13.06
CA ILE A 185 -10.73 16.55 -11.59
C ILE A 185 -11.44 15.27 -11.16
N THR A 186 -10.74 14.40 -10.44
CA THR A 186 -11.33 13.22 -9.83
C THR A 186 -11.87 13.52 -8.44
N MET A 187 -13.06 13.03 -8.10
CA MET A 187 -13.64 13.10 -6.76
C MET A 187 -13.86 11.70 -6.19
N SER A 188 -13.39 11.46 -4.96
CA SER A 188 -13.61 10.21 -4.22
C SER A 188 -14.52 10.47 -3.02
N PRO A 189 -15.85 10.48 -3.21
CA PRO A 189 -16.79 10.92 -2.18
C PRO A 189 -17.07 9.88 -1.09
N THR A 190 -16.70 8.63 -1.33
CA THR A 190 -17.03 7.48 -0.49
C THR A 190 -15.94 7.20 0.54
N GLY A 191 -16.25 6.33 1.49
CA GLY A 191 -15.31 5.95 2.54
C GLY A 191 -15.95 5.08 3.62
N ARG A 192 -15.14 4.28 4.31
CA ARG A 192 -15.65 3.31 5.30
C ARG A 192 -16.21 3.96 6.57
N ARG A 193 -15.78 5.17 6.93
CA ARG A 193 -16.19 5.85 8.16
C ARG A 193 -17.14 6.98 7.82
N GLN A 194 -18.39 6.85 8.26
CA GLN A 194 -19.44 7.86 8.04
C GLN A 194 -19.00 9.28 8.45
N ASN A 195 -18.36 9.42 9.61
CA ASN A 195 -17.86 10.70 10.12
C ASN A 195 -16.66 11.29 9.36
N ARG A 196 -16.17 10.62 8.32
CA ARG A 196 -15.12 11.12 7.41
C ARG A 196 -15.66 11.39 6.00
N LYS A 197 -16.95 11.17 5.76
CA LYS A 197 -17.60 11.49 4.50
C LYS A 197 -18.05 12.95 4.49
N TRP A 198 -17.84 13.62 3.37
CA TRP A 198 -18.43 14.93 3.13
C TRP A 198 -19.85 14.74 2.56
N PRO A 199 -20.84 15.59 2.91
CA PRO A 199 -22.21 15.44 2.41
C PRO A 199 -22.30 15.39 0.88
N LEU A 200 -23.17 14.52 0.37
CA LEU A 200 -23.32 14.24 -1.06
C LEU A 200 -23.70 15.50 -1.86
N GLU A 201 -24.58 16.33 -1.29
CA GLU A 201 -25.04 17.59 -1.90
C GLU A 201 -23.90 18.59 -2.08
N LYS A 202 -22.89 18.54 -1.18
CA LYS A 202 -21.74 19.42 -1.28
C LYS A 202 -20.77 18.95 -2.38
N TYR A 203 -20.60 17.65 -2.57
CA TYR A 203 -19.86 17.11 -3.72
C TYR A 203 -20.52 17.51 -5.05
N ALA A 204 -21.84 17.36 -5.17
CA ALA A 204 -22.57 17.75 -6.37
C ALA A 204 -22.40 19.24 -6.68
N ARG A 205 -22.62 20.11 -5.68
CA ARG A 205 -22.45 21.56 -5.84
C ARG A 205 -21.01 21.94 -6.23
N LEU A 206 -20.00 21.31 -5.61
CA LEU A 206 -18.60 21.58 -5.93
C LEU A 206 -18.26 21.14 -7.36
N ALA A 207 -18.73 19.97 -7.79
CA ALA A 207 -18.52 19.48 -9.15
C ALA A 207 -19.12 20.43 -10.18
N ASP A 208 -20.36 20.89 -9.97
CA ASP A 208 -21.03 21.86 -10.85
C ASP A 208 -20.24 23.18 -10.93
N GLN A 209 -19.79 23.71 -9.78
CA GLN A 209 -19.03 24.96 -9.72
C GLN A 209 -17.67 24.85 -10.42
N LEU A 210 -16.97 23.72 -10.27
CA LEU A 210 -15.68 23.50 -10.92
C LEU A 210 -15.83 23.34 -12.44
N ALA A 211 -16.85 22.62 -12.89
CA ALA A 211 -17.15 22.49 -14.30
C ALA A 211 -17.55 23.83 -14.94
N GLU A 212 -18.35 24.64 -14.24
CA GLU A 212 -18.78 25.96 -14.72
C GLU A 212 -17.65 26.97 -14.77
N ALA A 213 -16.88 27.10 -13.69
CA ALA A 213 -15.86 28.14 -13.58
C ALA A 213 -14.61 27.85 -14.40
N TYR A 214 -14.26 26.57 -14.59
CA TYR A 214 -12.98 26.17 -15.19
C TYR A 214 -13.13 25.27 -16.42
N GLY A 215 -14.35 24.92 -16.83
CA GLY A 215 -14.56 23.94 -17.90
C GLY A 215 -14.06 22.52 -17.53
N ALA A 216 -13.88 22.25 -16.23
CA ALA A 216 -13.27 21.00 -15.77
C ALA A 216 -14.17 19.78 -16.06
N LYS A 217 -13.54 18.67 -16.47
CA LYS A 217 -14.19 17.36 -16.61
C LYS A 217 -14.13 16.64 -15.27
N ILE A 218 -15.27 16.55 -14.57
CA ILE A 218 -15.33 15.92 -13.26
C ILE A 218 -15.60 14.42 -13.40
N ILE A 219 -14.73 13.61 -12.80
CA ILE A 219 -14.87 12.15 -12.75
C ILE A 219 -15.09 11.70 -11.31
N PHE A 220 -16.22 11.07 -11.04
CA PHE A 220 -16.51 10.49 -9.73
C PHE A 220 -16.03 9.04 -9.63
N LEU A 221 -15.14 8.81 -8.66
CA LEU A 221 -14.56 7.50 -8.35
C LEU A 221 -15.47 6.71 -7.41
N TRP A 222 -15.46 5.38 -7.55
CA TRP A 222 -16.22 4.48 -6.70
C TRP A 222 -15.49 3.13 -6.56
N GLY A 223 -15.61 2.50 -5.39
CA GLY A 223 -15.16 1.14 -5.15
C GLY A 223 -16.31 0.11 -5.12
N PRO A 224 -15.99 -1.19 -4.93
CA PRO A 224 -16.99 -2.24 -4.83
C PRO A 224 -18.09 -1.91 -3.79
N GLY A 225 -19.34 -1.90 -4.22
CA GLY A 225 -20.50 -1.58 -3.37
C GLY A 225 -20.77 -0.10 -3.16
N GLU A 226 -20.01 0.81 -3.80
CA GLU A 226 -20.15 2.26 -3.61
C GLU A 226 -20.80 2.98 -4.81
N LYS A 227 -21.06 2.25 -5.92
CA LYS A 227 -21.56 2.82 -7.17
C LYS A 227 -22.89 3.56 -7.00
N ASP A 228 -23.82 3.01 -6.22
CA ASP A 228 -25.15 3.60 -6.03
C ASP A 228 -25.07 4.91 -5.23
N GLU A 229 -24.19 4.97 -4.23
CA GLU A 229 -23.94 6.19 -3.44
C GLU A 229 -23.39 7.31 -4.34
N VAL A 230 -22.45 6.97 -5.24
CA VAL A 230 -21.89 7.93 -6.19
C VAL A 230 -22.89 8.34 -7.26
N SER A 231 -23.71 7.40 -7.73
CA SER A 231 -24.79 7.69 -8.68
C SER A 231 -25.83 8.65 -8.09
N ALA A 232 -26.10 8.55 -6.79
CA ALA A 232 -26.96 9.50 -6.08
C ALA A 232 -26.38 10.93 -6.04
N ILE A 233 -25.05 11.10 -6.05
CA ILE A 233 -24.42 12.42 -6.17
C ILE A 233 -24.64 12.97 -7.58
N LEU A 234 -24.41 12.16 -8.62
CA LEU A 234 -24.61 12.55 -10.02
C LEU A 234 -26.04 13.02 -10.28
N GLN A 235 -27.05 12.35 -9.70
CA GLN A 235 -28.46 12.77 -9.80
C GLN A 235 -28.77 14.11 -9.13
N ARG A 236 -27.92 14.58 -8.20
CA ARG A 236 -28.05 15.88 -7.53
C ARG A 236 -27.29 16.99 -8.25
N CYS A 237 -26.48 16.64 -9.25
CA CYS A 237 -25.74 17.62 -10.04
C CYS A 237 -26.68 18.28 -11.05
N THR A 238 -26.48 19.57 -11.28
CA THR A 238 -27.19 20.34 -12.31
C THR A 238 -26.51 20.21 -13.68
N ARG A 239 -25.22 19.84 -13.69
CA ARG A 239 -24.45 19.56 -14.90
C ARG A 239 -24.16 18.06 -15.03
N SER A 240 -23.92 17.61 -16.26
CA SER A 240 -23.50 16.24 -16.52
C SER A 240 -22.03 16.04 -16.13
N HIS A 241 -21.78 15.09 -15.24
CA HIS A 241 -20.43 14.66 -14.83
C HIS A 241 -20.24 13.17 -15.11
N ILE A 242 -18.99 12.73 -15.05
CA ILE A 242 -18.60 11.40 -15.49
C ILE A 242 -18.56 10.46 -14.29
N LEU A 243 -19.20 9.30 -14.40
CA LEU A 243 -18.96 8.17 -13.50
C LEU A 243 -17.73 7.41 -13.98
N ALA A 244 -16.76 7.16 -13.11
CA ALA A 244 -15.58 6.37 -13.47
C ALA A 244 -15.97 4.97 -14.00
N CYS A 245 -15.17 4.43 -14.91
CA CYS A 245 -15.25 2.99 -15.23
C CYS A 245 -14.97 2.13 -13.99
N PRO A 246 -15.37 0.84 -13.97
CA PRO A 246 -14.89 -0.08 -12.96
C PRO A 246 -13.36 -0.16 -13.02
N THR A 247 -12.68 -0.03 -11.87
CA THR A 247 -11.22 -0.08 -11.80
C THR A 247 -10.75 -1.03 -10.70
N ASP A 248 -9.67 -1.77 -10.96
CA ASP A 248 -8.80 -2.27 -9.90
C ASP A 248 -7.88 -1.14 -9.35
N LEU A 249 -6.98 -1.48 -8.41
CA LEU A 249 -6.09 -0.49 -7.81
C LEU A 249 -5.05 0.09 -8.78
N LEU A 250 -4.58 -0.69 -9.75
CA LEU A 250 -3.56 -0.25 -10.71
C LEU A 250 -4.19 0.60 -11.82
N GLN A 251 -5.40 0.26 -12.24
CA GLN A 251 -6.22 1.09 -13.14
C GLN A 251 -6.62 2.40 -12.47
N LEU A 252 -6.99 2.38 -11.18
CA LEU A 252 -7.24 3.61 -10.43
C LEU A 252 -5.96 4.47 -10.36
N ALA A 253 -4.80 3.86 -10.08
CA ALA A 253 -3.54 4.58 -10.10
C ALA A 253 -3.23 5.18 -11.49
N ALA A 254 -3.49 4.43 -12.57
CA ALA A 254 -3.34 4.94 -13.94
C ALA A 254 -4.23 6.14 -14.23
N LEU A 255 -5.45 6.17 -13.68
CA LEU A 255 -6.37 7.31 -13.81
C LEU A 255 -5.89 8.55 -13.04
N LEU A 256 -5.22 8.35 -11.90
CA LEU A 256 -4.70 9.43 -11.07
C LEU A 256 -3.31 9.95 -11.52
N ASP A 257 -2.57 9.16 -12.30
CA ASP A 257 -1.24 9.48 -12.82
C ASP A 257 -1.27 10.25 -14.15
N ARG A 258 -2.47 10.55 -14.66
CA ARG A 258 -2.64 11.37 -15.87
C ARG A 258 -2.09 12.77 -15.66
#